data_AF-A0A926ZT02-F1
#
_entry.id   AF-A0A926ZT02-F1
#
_cell.length_a   1.000
_cell.length_b   1.000
_cell.length_c   1.000
_cell.angle_alpha   90.00
_cell.angle_beta   90.00
_cell.angle_gamma   90.00
#
_symmetry.space_group_name_H-M   'P 1'
#
loop_
_entity.id
_entity.type
_entity.pdbx_description
1 polymer ?
#
loop_
_entity_poly.entity_id
_entity_poly.type
_entity_poly.pdbx_seq_one_letter_code
_entity_poly.pdbx_strand_id
1 'polypeptide(L)'
;MFWRNFISICTLSCAFSNIASANSIDSIYTDISSNRCKTIEVDKETSSSVRKCAGVADYSLLVQDADARESVTVLTPDGQQHSLKYSQIITSAFSTLGEKAEWRVENRGGKVLPIALIVRVY
;
A
#
# COMPACT_ATOMS: atom_id res chain seq x y z
N MET A 1 69.34 -6.06 -38.40
CA MET A 1 68.79 -7.07 -37.49
C MET A 1 68.01 -6.32 -36.41
N PHE A 2 66.73 -6.02 -36.65
CA PHE A 2 65.88 -5.25 -35.74
C PHE A 2 64.86 -6.20 -35.13
N TRP A 3 65.02 -6.59 -33.86
CA TRP A 3 64.03 -7.35 -33.12
C TRP A 3 63.28 -6.40 -32.19
N ARG A 4 61.99 -6.20 -32.48
CA ARG A 4 61.07 -5.32 -31.76
C ARG A 4 60.47 -6.11 -30.59
N ASN A 5 60.74 -5.69 -29.36
CA ASN A 5 60.14 -6.22 -28.14
C ASN A 5 58.65 -5.83 -28.10
N PHE A 6 57.76 -6.81 -28.15
CA PHE A 6 56.34 -6.62 -27.90
C PHE A 6 56.08 -6.73 -26.40
N ILE A 7 55.86 -5.60 -25.74
CA ILE A 7 55.36 -5.54 -24.38
C ILE A 7 53.86 -5.82 -24.44
N SER A 8 53.45 -7.01 -24.02
CA SER A 8 52.04 -7.39 -23.89
C SER A 8 51.48 -6.76 -22.61
N ILE A 9 50.71 -5.69 -22.77
CA ILE A 9 49.99 -5.03 -21.69
C ILE A 9 48.72 -5.85 -21.42
N CYS A 10 48.73 -6.63 -20.34
CA CYS A 10 47.57 -7.38 -19.86
C CYS A 10 46.64 -6.41 -19.12
N THR A 11 45.62 -5.88 -19.80
CA THR A 11 44.60 -5.01 -19.21
C THR A 11 43.69 -5.83 -18.30
N LEU A 12 43.99 -5.80 -17.00
CA LEU A 12 43.15 -6.38 -15.95
C LEU A 12 41.88 -5.53 -15.81
N SER A 13 40.83 -5.90 -16.54
CA SER A 13 39.50 -5.27 -16.46
C SER A 13 38.80 -5.70 -15.16
N CYS A 14 38.88 -4.87 -14.12
CA CYS A 14 38.07 -5.04 -12.91
C CYS A 14 36.60 -4.77 -13.26
N ALA A 15 35.80 -5.84 -13.34
CA ALA A 15 34.36 -5.74 -13.41
C ALA A 15 33.82 -5.09 -12.13
N PHE A 16 33.48 -3.81 -12.18
CA PHE A 16 32.74 -3.14 -11.12
C PHE A 16 31.36 -3.78 -11.01
N SER A 17 31.16 -4.60 -9.97
CA SER A 17 29.85 -5.13 -9.62
C SER A 17 29.00 -3.97 -9.10
N ASN A 18 28.03 -3.52 -9.89
CA ASN A 18 27.04 -2.55 -9.42
C ASN A 18 26.20 -3.23 -8.34
N ILE A 19 26.40 -2.82 -7.08
CA ILE A 19 25.52 -3.22 -5.97
C ILE A 19 24.21 -2.42 -6.17
N ALA A 20 23.20 -3.08 -6.72
CA ALA A 20 21.86 -2.51 -6.77
C ALA A 20 21.24 -2.61 -5.36
N SER A 21 21.14 -1.47 -4.65
CA SER A 21 20.36 -1.38 -3.42
C SER A 21 18.88 -1.33 -3.78
N ALA A 22 18.17 -2.44 -3.56
CA ALA A 22 16.71 -2.44 -3.59
C ALA A 22 16.19 -1.77 -2.30
N ASN A 23 15.28 -0.81 -2.42
CA ASN A 23 14.56 -0.31 -1.25
C ASN A 23 13.72 -1.46 -0.68
N SER A 24 13.83 -1.71 0.63
CA SER A 24 12.97 -2.70 1.28
C SER A 24 11.51 -2.27 1.19
N ILE A 25 10.63 -3.24 0.93
CA ILE A 25 9.18 -3.03 1.03
C ILE A 25 8.74 -3.58 2.38
N ASP A 26 8.36 -2.66 3.27
CA ASP A 26 7.94 -2.96 4.63
C ASP A 26 6.41 -3.01 4.73
N SER A 27 5.91 -3.61 5.82
CA SER A 27 4.47 -3.63 6.15
C SER A 27 4.19 -2.71 7.34
N ILE A 28 3.20 -1.83 7.18
CA ILE A 28 2.62 -1.04 8.28
C ILE A 28 1.14 -1.38 8.37
N TYR A 29 0.62 -1.57 9.58
CA TYR A 29 -0.76 -2.00 9.78
C TYR A 29 -1.62 -0.88 10.36
N THR A 30 -2.75 -0.63 9.71
CA THR A 30 -3.84 0.17 10.26
C THR A 30 -4.88 -0.77 10.86
N ASP A 31 -5.31 -0.50 12.09
CA ASP A 31 -6.49 -1.12 12.66
C ASP A 31 -7.75 -0.44 12.10
N ILE A 32 -8.59 -1.23 11.43
CA ILE A 32 -9.84 -0.80 10.79
C ILE A 32 -11.09 -1.33 11.50
N SER A 33 -10.92 -1.93 12.69
CA SER A 33 -12.04 -2.34 13.53
C SER A 33 -12.89 -1.14 13.98
N SER A 34 -14.17 -1.39 14.28
CA SER A 34 -15.17 -0.36 14.56
C SER A 34 -14.79 0.62 15.66
N ASN A 35 -14.12 0.16 16.71
CA ASN A 35 -13.76 0.98 17.87
C ASN A 35 -12.50 1.86 17.66
N ARG A 36 -11.73 1.65 16.59
CA ARG A 36 -10.52 2.44 16.27
C ARG A 36 -10.76 3.52 15.23
N CYS A 37 -11.94 3.54 14.63
CA CYS A 37 -12.31 4.47 13.57
C CYS A 37 -13.38 5.45 14.05
N LYS A 38 -13.35 6.67 13.53
CA LYS A 38 -14.37 7.68 13.81
C LYS A 38 -15.53 7.52 12.84
N THR A 39 -16.74 7.30 13.33
CA THR A 39 -17.95 7.38 12.49
C THR A 39 -18.13 8.81 11.99
N ILE A 40 -18.25 8.97 10.67
CA ILE A 40 -18.41 10.28 10.02
C ILE A 40 -19.76 10.43 9.33
N GLU A 41 -20.43 9.32 9.01
CA GLU A 41 -21.72 9.30 8.35
C GLU A 41 -22.53 8.10 8.83
N VAL A 42 -23.83 8.30 9.02
CA VAL A 42 -24.82 7.26 9.32
C VAL A 42 -26.11 7.60 8.59
N ASP A 43 -26.59 6.68 7.77
CA ASP A 43 -27.92 6.70 7.20
C ASP A 43 -28.82 5.76 8.02
N LYS A 44 -29.80 6.32 8.71
CA LYS A 44 -30.71 5.55 9.57
C LYS A 44 -31.78 4.80 8.78
N GLU A 45 -32.14 5.27 7.60
CA GLU A 45 -33.16 4.63 6.77
C GLU A 45 -32.61 3.35 6.16
N THR A 46 -31.37 3.39 5.68
CA THR A 46 -30.69 2.22 5.09
C THR A 46 -29.82 1.44 6.08
N SER A 47 -29.66 1.94 7.30
CA SER A 47 -28.70 1.44 8.30
C SER A 47 -27.24 1.40 7.79
N SER A 48 -26.91 2.23 6.80
CA SER A 48 -25.54 2.32 6.27
C SER A 48 -24.69 3.25 7.15
N SER A 49 -23.38 3.01 7.19
CA SER A 49 -22.45 3.88 7.90
C SER A 49 -21.11 4.01 7.20
N VAL A 50 -20.44 5.15 7.42
CA VAL A 50 -19.06 5.37 7.00
C VAL A 50 -18.22 5.73 8.22
N ARG A 51 -17.12 4.99 8.39
CA ARG A 51 -16.11 5.19 9.42
C ARG A 51 -14.80 5.63 8.80
N LYS A 52 -14.19 6.69 9.33
CA LYS A 52 -12.86 7.14 8.96
C LYS A 52 -11.80 6.58 9.91
N CYS A 53 -10.88 5.81 9.38
CA CYS A 53 -9.72 5.25 10.08
C CYS A 53 -8.46 6.00 9.64
N ALA A 54 -7.51 6.22 10.57
CA ALA A 54 -6.22 6.81 10.24
C ALA A 54 -5.38 5.85 9.38
N GLY A 55 -4.73 6.36 8.33
CA GLY A 55 -3.83 5.59 7.47
C GLY A 55 -2.36 5.91 7.71
N VAL A 56 -1.54 5.59 6.71
CA VAL A 56 -0.09 5.84 6.69
C VAL A 56 0.21 7.03 5.79
N ALA A 57 1.20 7.86 6.14
CA ALA A 57 1.65 9.00 5.33
C ALA A 57 0.50 9.95 4.93
N ASP A 58 -0.32 10.35 5.91
CA ASP A 58 -1.49 11.24 5.77
C ASP A 58 -2.68 10.68 4.94
N TYR A 59 -2.58 9.45 4.44
CA TYR A 59 -3.74 8.75 3.90
C TYR A 59 -4.74 8.44 5.02
N SER A 60 -6.00 8.29 4.64
CA SER A 60 -7.05 7.75 5.51
C SER A 60 -7.81 6.64 4.81
N LEU A 61 -8.46 5.78 5.58
CA LEU A 61 -9.35 4.75 5.05
C LEU A 61 -10.78 5.09 5.44
N LEU A 62 -11.68 5.10 4.46
CA LEU A 62 -13.12 5.17 4.69
C LEU A 62 -13.66 3.74 4.60
N VAL A 63 -14.09 3.20 5.74
CA VAL A 63 -14.74 1.90 5.83
C VAL A 63 -16.25 2.15 5.78
N GLN A 64 -16.87 1.70 4.71
CA GLN A 64 -18.30 1.78 4.51
C GLN A 64 -18.91 0.41 4.85
N ASP A 65 -19.99 0.42 5.62
CA ASP A 65 -20.91 -0.70 5.76
C ASP A 65 -22.25 -0.27 5.18
N ALA A 66 -22.73 -1.00 4.16
CA ALA A 66 -24.04 -0.77 3.56
C ALA A 66 -24.67 -2.12 3.18
N ASP A 67 -25.85 -2.39 3.74
CA ASP A 67 -26.58 -3.66 3.55
C ASP A 67 -25.70 -4.89 3.85
N ALA A 68 -25.00 -4.86 4.99
CA ALA A 68 -24.10 -5.91 5.48
C ALA A 68 -22.99 -6.29 4.48
N ARG A 69 -22.52 -5.31 3.71
CA ARG A 69 -21.38 -5.44 2.80
C ARG A 69 -20.40 -4.33 3.11
N GLU A 70 -19.28 -4.71 3.72
CA GLU A 70 -18.23 -3.76 4.02
C GLU A 70 -17.31 -3.52 2.81
N SER A 71 -16.90 -2.27 2.60
CA SER A 71 -15.92 -1.90 1.58
C SER A 71 -15.00 -0.80 2.09
N VAL A 72 -13.82 -0.69 1.47
CA VAL A 72 -12.84 0.36 1.79
C VAL A 72 -12.69 1.31 0.61
N THR A 73 -12.61 2.59 0.92
CA THR A 73 -12.18 3.66 0.02
C THR A 73 -10.92 4.30 0.59
N VAL A 74 -9.87 4.38 -0.22
CA VAL A 74 -8.64 5.08 0.14
C VAL A 74 -8.84 6.57 -0.09
N LEU A 75 -8.64 7.38 0.95
CA LEU A 75 -8.61 8.83 0.88
C LEU A 75 -7.15 9.29 0.88
N THR A 76 -6.71 9.91 -0.20
CA THR A 76 -5.36 10.44 -0.35
C THR A 76 -5.17 11.74 0.46
N PRO A 77 -3.91 12.16 0.73
CA PRO A 77 -3.64 13.42 1.44
C PRO A 77 -4.22 14.67 0.77
N ASP A 78 -4.36 14.67 -0.55
CA ASP A 78 -4.99 15.75 -1.33
C ASP A 78 -6.52 15.60 -1.46
N GLY A 79 -7.11 14.59 -0.81
CA GLY A 79 -8.56 14.41 -0.70
C GLY A 79 -9.21 13.61 -1.83
N GLN A 80 -8.42 13.00 -2.73
CA GLN A 80 -8.93 12.10 -3.76
C GLN A 80 -9.39 10.78 -3.13
N GLN A 81 -10.43 10.19 -3.71
CA GLN A 81 -11.02 8.95 -3.24
C GLN A 81 -10.86 7.82 -4.24
N HIS A 82 -10.33 6.69 -3.77
CA HIS A 82 -10.16 5.47 -4.56
C HIS A 82 -10.91 4.33 -3.89
N SER A 83 -12.14 4.08 -4.33
CA SER A 83 -12.95 2.99 -3.81
C SER A 83 -12.45 1.64 -4.35
N LEU A 84 -12.33 0.66 -3.47
CA LEU A 84 -11.93 -0.70 -3.84
C LEU A 84 -13.12 -1.57 -4.30
N LYS A 85 -14.35 -1.07 -4.20
CA LYS A 85 -15.57 -1.64 -4.81
C LYS A 85 -15.73 -3.16 -4.61
N TYR A 86 -15.56 -3.67 -3.39
CA TYR A 86 -15.55 -5.11 -3.14
C TYR A 86 -16.84 -5.82 -3.57
N SER A 87 -17.99 -5.16 -3.41
CA SER A 87 -19.28 -5.71 -3.85
C SER A 87 -19.38 -5.99 -5.35
N GLN A 88 -18.53 -5.34 -6.15
CA GLN A 88 -18.47 -5.45 -7.60
C GLN A 88 -17.32 -6.34 -8.08
N ILE A 89 -16.19 -6.31 -7.36
CA ILE A 89 -14.93 -6.93 -7.80
C ILE A 89 -14.68 -8.29 -7.12
N ILE A 90 -15.08 -8.43 -5.86
CA ILE A 90 -14.78 -9.61 -5.03
C ILE A 90 -16.02 -10.51 -4.88
N THR A 91 -17.13 -9.97 -4.37
CA THR A 91 -18.36 -10.74 -4.14
C THR A 91 -19.57 -9.84 -3.98
N SER A 92 -20.73 -10.22 -4.53
CA SER A 92 -22.00 -9.53 -4.31
C SER A 92 -22.74 -9.99 -3.04
N ALA A 93 -22.25 -11.04 -2.38
CA ALA A 93 -22.82 -11.55 -1.14
C ALA A 93 -22.52 -10.61 0.05
N PHE A 94 -23.15 -10.89 1.20
CA PHE A 94 -22.75 -10.27 2.47
C PHE A 94 -21.27 -10.53 2.73
N SER A 95 -20.58 -9.51 3.23
CA SER A 95 -19.15 -9.59 3.47
C SER A 95 -18.71 -8.63 4.57
N THR A 96 -17.66 -9.05 5.28
CA THR A 96 -17.05 -8.30 6.38
C THR A 96 -15.55 -8.15 6.15
N LEU A 97 -14.94 -7.18 6.79
CA LEU A 97 -13.50 -6.96 6.71
C LEU A 97 -12.76 -7.58 7.89
N GLY A 98 -11.52 -7.99 7.64
CA GLY A 98 -10.58 -8.25 8.72
C GLY A 98 -10.28 -6.98 9.52
N GLU A 99 -9.82 -7.15 10.75
CA GLU A 99 -9.54 -6.03 11.67
C GLU A 99 -8.39 -5.12 11.22
N LYS A 100 -7.57 -5.55 10.25
CA LYS A 100 -6.37 -4.83 9.82
C LYS A 100 -6.32 -4.62 8.33
N ALA A 101 -5.88 -3.42 7.95
CA ALA A 101 -5.39 -3.10 6.62
C ALA A 101 -3.86 -3.06 6.64
N GLU A 102 -3.23 -3.76 5.71
CA GLU A 102 -1.77 -3.76 5.55
C GLU A 102 -1.37 -2.81 4.44
N TRP A 103 -0.55 -1.82 4.79
CA TRP A 103 0.12 -0.94 3.86
C TRP A 103 1.48 -1.54 3.51
N ARG A 104 1.73 -1.75 2.22
CA ARG A 104 3.08 -2.01 1.70
C ARG A 104 3.73 -0.67 1.42
N VAL A 105 4.86 -0.40 2.04
CA VAL A 105 5.52 0.91 1.99
C VAL A 105 6.97 0.77 1.57
N GLU A 106 7.46 1.78 0.87
CA GLU A 106 8.90 1.96 0.64
C GLU A 106 9.41 3.14 1.47
N ASN A 107 10.64 3.05 1.95
CA ASN A 107 11.33 4.22 2.49
C ASN A 107 12.18 4.86 1.39
N ARG A 108 11.79 6.07 0.95
CA ARG A 108 12.55 6.85 -0.04
C ARG A 108 13.05 8.12 0.60
N GLY A 109 14.35 8.18 0.88
CA GLY A 109 14.99 9.37 1.46
C GLY A 109 14.41 9.77 2.81
N GLY A 110 14.08 8.79 3.68
CA GLY A 110 13.52 9.02 5.01
C GLY A 110 12.00 9.26 5.02
N LYS A 111 11.34 9.22 3.85
CA LYS A 111 9.89 9.35 3.73
C LYS A 111 9.25 8.00 3.50
N VAL A 112 8.20 7.70 4.27
CA VAL A 112 7.36 6.53 4.07
C VAL A 112 6.44 6.79 2.88
N LEU A 113 6.56 5.96 1.84
CA LEU A 113 5.74 6.03 0.64
C LEU A 113 4.87 4.77 0.55
N PRO A 114 3.54 4.86 0.78
CA PRO A 114 2.63 3.76 0.53
C PRO A 114 2.57 3.43 -0.97
N ILE A 115 2.72 2.15 -1.31
CA ILE A 115 2.68 1.66 -2.70
C ILE A 115 1.58 0.62 -2.93
N ALA A 116 1.08 -0.01 -1.88
CA ALA A 116 -0.09 -0.89 -1.97
C ALA A 116 -0.85 -0.95 -0.64
N LEU A 117 -2.12 -1.34 -0.73
CA LEU A 117 -3.00 -1.63 0.40
C LEU A 117 -3.57 -3.04 0.24
N ILE A 118 -3.55 -3.83 1.31
CA ILE A 118 -4.12 -5.16 1.37
C ILE A 118 -5.14 -5.18 2.50
N VAL A 119 -6.36 -5.61 2.19
CA VAL A 119 -7.45 -5.76 3.16
C VAL A 119 -8.05 -7.15 2.97
N ARG A 120 -8.31 -7.86 4.07
CA ARG A 120 -8.98 -9.16 4.03
C ARG A 120 -10.48 -8.96 3.99
N VAL A 121 -11.16 -9.70 3.11
CA VAL A 121 -12.61 -9.75 2.97
C VAL A 121 -13.06 -11.17 3.29
N TYR A 122 -14.10 -11.32 4.10
CA TYR A 122 -14.70 -12.60 4.50
C TYR A 122 -16.16 -12.67 4.08
#